data_AF-A0A9N9JRY0-F1
#
_entry.id   AF-A0A9N9JRY0-F1
#
_cell.length_a   1.000
_cell.length_b   1.000
_cell.length_c   1.000
_cell.angle_alpha   90.00
_cell.angle_beta   90.00
_cell.angle_gamma   90.00
#
_symmetry.space_group_name_H-M   'P 1'
#
loop_
_entity.id
_entity.type
_entity.pdbx_description
1 polymer ?
#
loop_
_entity_poly.entity_id
_entity_poly.type
_entity_poly.pdbx_seq_one_letter_code
_entity_poly.pdbx_strand_id
1 'polypeptide(L)'
;LIRPIPVTFDEAQLQLAETSLKKEEIIFTIETLIGSLNEAKRPQFRGLRSKKKDELLTILQQLRDLYNTTNADEIEEEETI
;
A
#
# COMPACT_ATOMS: atom_id res chain seq x y z
N LEU A 1 -8.16 8.59 24.83
CA LEU A 1 -6.69 8.63 24.60
C LEU A 1 -6.39 7.67 23.45
N ILE A 2 -6.26 8.19 22.23
CA ILE A 2 -5.80 7.39 21.09
C ILE A 2 -4.28 7.32 21.24
N ARG A 3 -3.75 6.15 21.57
CA ARG A 3 -2.29 5.94 21.57
C ARG A 3 -1.90 5.75 20.11
N PRO A 4 -1.04 6.61 19.53
CA PRO A 4 -0.52 6.35 18.19
C PRO A 4 0.24 5.02 18.24
N ILE A 5 -0.05 4.15 17.28
CA ILE A 5 0.67 2.88 17.12
C ILE A 5 2.14 3.26 16.86
N PRO A 6 3.10 2.72 17.62
CA PRO A 6 4.51 2.99 17.35
C PRO A 6 4.86 2.42 15.98
N VAL A 7 5.25 3.30 15.07
CA VAL A 7 5.80 2.91 13.76
C VAL A 7 7.08 2.13 14.02
N THR A 8 7.17 0.91 13.49
CA THR A 8 8.37 0.08 13.66
C THR A 8 9.53 0.70 12.86
N PHE A 9 10.78 0.38 13.24
CA PHE A 9 11.95 0.90 12.53
C PHE A 9 11.90 0.58 11.03
N ASP A 10 11.46 -0.63 10.67
CA ASP A 10 11.33 -1.05 9.28
C ASP A 10 10.26 -0.24 8.53
N GLU A 11 9.13 0.04 9.17
CA GLU A 11 8.06 0.85 8.59
C GLU A 11 8.51 2.31 8.39
N ALA A 12 9.32 2.85 9.31
CA ALA A 12 9.92 4.18 9.15
C ALA A 12 10.96 4.20 8.03
N GLN A 13 11.79 3.16 7.88
CA GLN A 13 12.74 3.04 6.78
C GLN A 13 12.05 2.91 5.42
N LEU A 14 10.96 2.15 5.34
CA LEU A 14 10.14 2.04 4.13
C LEU A 14 9.49 3.38 3.78
N GLN A 15 8.95 4.12 4.75
CA GLN A 15 8.42 5.46 4.52
C GLN A 15 9.53 6.44 4.06
N LEU A 16 10.73 6.36 4.61
CA LEU A 16 11.88 7.18 4.18
C LEU A 16 12.32 6.83 2.75
N ALA A 17 12.36 5.55 2.40
CA ALA A 17 12.67 5.10 1.05
C ALA A 17 11.63 5.60 0.03
N GLU A 18 10.35 5.51 0.38
CA GLU A 18 9.25 5.95 -0.49
C GLU A 18 9.13 7.47 -0.60
N THR A 19 9.40 8.20 0.49
CA THR A 19 9.49 9.67 0.46
C THR A 19 10.71 10.15 -0.31
N SER A 20 11.74 9.31 -0.51
CA SER A 20 12.88 9.61 -1.39
C SER A 20 12.56 9.40 -2.88
N LEU A 21 11.62 8.51 -3.23
CA LEU A 21 11.25 8.23 -4.62
C LEU A 21 10.70 9.45 -5.36
N LYS A 22 10.97 9.53 -6.66
CA LYS A 22 10.33 10.56 -7.50
C LYS A 22 8.85 10.25 -7.65
N LYS A 23 8.04 11.30 -7.87
CA LYS A 23 6.59 11.16 -8.09
C LYS A 23 6.28 10.11 -9.17
N GLU A 24 7.01 10.13 -10.28
CA GLU A 24 6.82 9.18 -11.39
C GLU A 24 7.14 7.73 -11.00
N GLU A 25 8.14 7.51 -10.14
CA GLU A 25 8.47 6.17 -9.64
C GLU A 25 7.36 5.64 -8.74
N ILE A 26 6.80 6.49 -7.87
CA ILE A 26 5.64 6.12 -7.04
C ILE A 26 4.44 5.77 -7.92
N ILE A 27 4.17 6.56 -8.97
CA ILE A 27 3.10 6.25 -9.94
C ILE A 27 3.36 4.90 -10.60
N PHE A 28 4.58 4.63 -11.06
CA PHE A 28 4.93 3.36 -11.70
C PHE A 28 4.74 2.16 -10.76
N THR A 29 5.14 2.28 -9.49
CA THR A 29 4.90 1.25 -8.47
C THR A 29 3.41 1.02 -8.25
N ILE A 30 2.62 2.08 -8.12
CA ILE A 30 1.16 1.99 -7.97
C ILE A 30 0.53 1.30 -9.20
N GLU A 31 0.90 1.71 -10.42
CA GLU A 31 0.38 1.10 -11.66
C GLU A 31 0.74 -0.40 -11.76
N THR A 32 1.96 -0.77 -11.37
CA THR A 32 2.39 -2.18 -11.31
C THR A 32 1.55 -2.98 -10.32
N LEU A 33 1.32 -2.45 -9.12
CA LEU A 33 0.48 -3.10 -8.10
C LEU A 33 -0.99 -3.17 -8.51
N ILE A 34 -1.51 -2.17 -9.23
CA ILE A 34 -2.88 -2.19 -9.79
C ILE A 34 -2.99 -3.26 -10.88
N GLY A 35 -1.95 -3.45 -11.70
CA GLY A 35 -1.90 -4.50 -12.72
C GLY A 35 -2.10 -5.89 -12.14
N SER A 36 -1.58 -6.12 -10.94
CA SER A 36 -1.73 -7.38 -10.20
C SER A 36 -3.06 -7.51 -9.43
N LEU A 37 -3.86 -6.43 -9.32
CA LEU A 37 -5.19 -6.46 -8.70
C LEU A 37 -6.29 -6.91 -9.66
N ASN A 38 -7.38 -7.43 -9.09
CA ASN A 38 -8.63 -7.73 -9.79
C ASN A 38 -9.18 -6.48 -10.50
N GLU A 39 -9.63 -6.66 -11.76
CA GLU A 39 -10.15 -5.60 -12.63
C GLU A 39 -11.25 -4.75 -11.99
N ALA A 40 -12.08 -5.35 -11.13
CA ALA A 40 -13.14 -4.64 -10.41
C ALA A 40 -12.62 -3.53 -9.47
N LYS A 41 -11.41 -3.68 -8.93
CA LYS A 41 -10.81 -2.72 -7.98
C LYS A 41 -9.91 -1.68 -8.68
N ARG A 42 -9.58 -1.85 -9.96
CA ARG A 42 -8.72 -0.91 -10.71
C ARG A 42 -9.30 0.50 -10.91
N PRO A 43 -10.62 0.70 -11.12
CA PRO A 43 -11.18 2.02 -11.38
C PRO A 43 -10.97 3.04 -10.25
N GLN A 44 -10.83 2.59 -9.01
CA GLN A 44 -10.67 3.46 -7.84
C GLN A 44 -9.31 4.19 -7.80
N PHE A 45 -8.34 3.72 -8.58
CA PHE A 45 -6.97 4.26 -8.60
C PHE A 45 -6.67 5.07 -9.87
N ARG A 46 -7.70 5.57 -10.56
CA ARG A 46 -7.51 6.43 -11.74
C ARG A 46 -6.97 7.82 -11.35
N GLY A 47 -6.35 8.51 -12.32
CA GLY A 47 -5.93 9.90 -12.15
C GLY A 47 -4.67 10.09 -11.29
N LEU A 48 -3.77 9.10 -11.24
CA LEU A 48 -2.55 9.17 -10.43
C LEU A 48 -1.67 10.38 -10.80
N ARG A 49 -1.56 10.70 -12.10
CA ARG A 49 -0.71 11.79 -12.59
C ARG A 49 -1.13 13.17 -12.07
N SER A 50 -2.42 13.40 -11.79
CA SER A 50 -2.92 14.68 -11.26
C SER A 50 -2.79 14.81 -9.73
N LYS A 51 -2.47 13.73 -9.01
CA LYS A 51 -2.34 13.73 -7.56
C LYS A 51 -1.00 14.30 -7.09
N LYS A 52 -0.98 14.82 -5.87
CA LYS A 52 0.26 15.21 -5.17
C LYS A 52 1.02 13.98 -4.71
N LYS A 53 2.32 14.14 -4.43
CA LYS A 53 3.18 13.04 -3.97
C LYS A 53 2.64 12.39 -2.70
N ASP A 54 2.18 13.18 -1.73
CA ASP A 54 1.64 12.65 -0.47
C ASP A 54 0.37 11.82 -0.69
N GLU A 55 -0.52 12.28 -1.58
CA GLU A 55 -1.72 11.51 -1.95
C GLU A 55 -1.37 10.18 -2.64
N LEU A 56 -0.29 10.16 -3.42
CA LEU A 56 0.20 8.93 -4.05
C LEU A 56 0.78 7.96 -3.02
N LEU A 57 1.50 8.46 -2.01
CA LEU A 57 2.00 7.64 -0.91
C LEU A 57 0.85 7.02 -0.11
N THR A 58 -0.20 7.80 0.19
CA THR A 58 -1.41 7.26 0.84
C THR A 58 -2.06 6.16 0.01
N ILE A 59 -2.17 6.34 -1.31
CA ILE A 59 -2.72 5.31 -2.21
C ILE A 59 -1.85 4.05 -2.22
N LEU A 60 -0.52 4.21 -2.25
CA LEU A 60 0.42 3.09 -2.23
C LEU A 60 0.30 2.27 -0.93
N GLN A 61 0.13 2.93 0.21
CA GLN A 61 -0.14 2.26 1.49
C GLN A 61 -1.47 1.51 1.46
N GLN A 62 -2.55 2.15 1.01
CA GLN A 62 -3.86 1.49 0.87
C GLN A 62 -3.82 0.25 -0.03
N LEU A 63 -3.03 0.30 -1.10
CA LEU A 63 -2.78 -0.84 -1.98
C LEU A 63 -2.10 -1.98 -1.22
N ARG A 64 -1.04 -1.70 -0.47
CA ARG A 64 -0.33 -2.72 0.33
C ARG A 64 -1.21 -3.34 1.40
N ASP A 65 -1.99 -2.52 2.11
CA ASP A 65 -2.93 -3.02 3.12
C ASP A 65 -3.95 -3.96 2.48
N LEU A 66 -4.48 -3.58 1.31
CA LEU A 66 -5.39 -4.43 0.54
C LEU A 66 -4.74 -5.77 0.14
N TYR A 67 -3.49 -5.75 -0.31
CA TYR A 67 -2.73 -6.97 -0.61
C TYR A 67 -2.53 -7.84 0.64
N ASN A 68 -2.16 -7.24 1.76
CA ASN A 68 -1.93 -7.97 3.01
C ASN A 68 -3.22 -8.56 3.58
N THR A 69 -4.35 -7.84 3.54
CA THR A 69 -5.65 -8.37 3.95
C THR A 69 -6.12 -9.51 3.04
N THR A 70 -5.90 -9.38 1.72
CA THR A 70 -6.30 -10.44 0.78
C THR A 70 -5.49 -11.73 0.98
N ASN A 71 -4.25 -11.64 1.48
CA ASN A 71 -3.43 -12.81 1.84
C ASN A 71 -3.66 -13.31 3.29
N ALA A 72 -4.26 -12.49 4.16
CA ALA A 72 -4.52 -12.85 5.55
C ALA A 72 -5.75 -13.76 5.72
N ASP A 73 -6.66 -13.77 4.74
CA ASP A 73 -7.80 -14.69 4.71
C ASP A 73 -7.38 -16.17 4.44
N GLU A 74 -6.10 -16.44 4.15
CA GLU A 74 -5.55 -17.80 3.97
C GLU A 74 -4.76 -18.34 5.19
N ILE A 75 -4.76 -17.64 6.34
CA ILE A 75 -4.07 -18.10 7.56
C ILE A 75 -5.07 -18.24 8.73
N GLU A 76 -6.10 -19.06 8.55
CA GLU A 76 -6.91 -19.60 9.65
C GLU A 76 -7.05 -21.13 9.59
N GLU A 77 -6.00 -21.88 9.28
CA GLU A 77 -5.87 -23.33 9.60
C GLU A 77 -4.37 -23.58 9.83
N GLU A 78 -3.84 -24.05 10.96
CA GLU A 78 -4.31 -24.93 12.01
C GLU A 78 -3.61 -24.59 13.35
N GLU A 79 -4.37 -24.37 14.43
CA GLU A 79 -3.94 -24.77 15.78
C GLU A 79 -4.76 -26.02 16.14
N THR A 80 -4.26 -27.19 15.74
CA THR A 80 -4.82 -28.48 16.13
C THR A 80 -3.87 -29.15 17.11
N ILE A 81 -4.21 -28.99 18.40
CA ILE A 81 -3.90 -29.79 19.61
C ILE A 81 -2.44 -29.89 20.10
#